data_AF-A0A3B8R8F6-F1
#
_entry.id   AF-A0A3B8R8F6-F1
#
_cell.length_a   1.000
_cell.length_b   1.000
_cell.length_c   1.000
_cell.angle_alpha   90.00
_cell.angle_beta   90.00
_cell.angle_gamma   90.00
#
_symmetry.space_group_name_H-M   'P 1'
#
loop_
_entity.id
_entity.type
_entity.pdbx_description
1 polymer ?
#
loop_
_entity_poly.entity_id
_entity_poly.type
_entity_poly.pdbx_seq_one_letter_code
_entity_poly.pdbx_strand_id
1 'polypeptide(L)'
;MILVFVLFAWKIISLHINKRNSSQENNDMTEEEANLKKFLDMSDEERKTYMENEYKEIMVPIFSAHKGYSSAEFFCFVSDTRDARNSHLVDVGDKVELKLKNDEIRVYADFGNFLGTICVPKTSPIWAQLKKNCDLDAYLSGRSYNALAKENEDSFEITVFYKERS
;
A
#
# COMPACT_ATOMS: atom_id res chain seq x y z
N MET A 1 -17.62 -3.30 -15.08
CA MET A 1 -17.21 -3.84 -13.76
C MET A 1 -16.22 -2.93 -13.02
N ILE A 2 -16.11 -1.66 -13.39
CA ILE A 2 -15.57 -0.52 -12.61
C ILE A 2 -16.51 -0.15 -11.43
N LEU A 3 -17.68 -0.81 -11.37
CA LEU A 3 -18.74 -0.50 -10.44
C LEU A 3 -18.37 -0.81 -8.97
N VAL A 4 -17.62 -1.87 -8.65
CA VAL A 4 -17.66 -2.42 -7.27
C VAL A 4 -16.81 -1.65 -6.24
N PHE A 5 -15.73 -0.98 -6.64
CA PHE A 5 -14.90 -0.19 -5.71
C PHE A 5 -15.32 1.28 -5.62
N VAL A 6 -15.80 1.88 -6.72
CA VAL A 6 -16.56 3.14 -6.66
C VAL A 6 -17.82 2.95 -5.80
N LEU A 7 -18.45 1.77 -5.83
CA LEU A 7 -19.61 1.46 -4.98
C LEU A 7 -19.30 1.37 -3.49
N PHE A 8 -18.07 1.06 -3.04
CA PHE A 8 -17.77 1.01 -1.59
C PHE A 8 -17.62 2.41 -0.99
N ALA A 9 -16.95 3.33 -1.69
CA ALA A 9 -16.94 4.76 -1.32
C ALA A 9 -18.32 5.41 -1.51
N TRP A 10 -19.05 5.10 -2.60
CA TRP A 10 -20.38 5.65 -2.86
C TRP A 10 -21.46 5.16 -1.88
N LYS A 11 -21.37 3.93 -1.38
CA LYS A 11 -22.36 3.38 -0.42
C LYS A 11 -22.25 4.05 0.96
N ILE A 12 -21.04 4.47 1.36
CA ILE A 12 -20.81 5.25 2.59
C ILE A 12 -21.32 6.70 2.40
N ILE A 13 -21.13 7.27 1.20
CA ILE A 13 -21.60 8.62 0.83
C ILE A 13 -23.15 8.67 0.71
N SER A 14 -23.79 7.69 0.08
CA SER A 14 -25.26 7.68 -0.11
C SER A 14 -26.05 7.45 1.18
N LEU A 15 -25.51 6.67 2.13
CA LEU A 15 -26.11 6.48 3.46
C LEU A 15 -26.05 7.75 4.32
N HIS A 16 -25.06 8.62 4.12
CA HIS A 16 -24.98 9.93 4.78
C HIS A 16 -25.86 10.99 4.11
N ILE A 17 -25.98 10.98 2.79
CA ILE A 17 -26.79 11.96 2.04
C ILE A 17 -28.29 11.72 2.22
N ASN A 18 -28.78 10.47 2.23
CA ASN A 18 -30.22 10.17 2.39
C ASN A 18 -30.77 10.38 3.82
N LYS A 19 -29.92 10.70 4.81
CA LYS A 19 -30.38 11.13 6.14
C LYS A 19 -30.51 12.65 6.29
N ARG A 20 -30.09 13.44 5.30
CA ARG A 20 -30.36 14.88 5.28
C ARG A 20 -31.68 15.13 4.55
N ASN A 21 -32.74 15.18 5.33
CA ASN A 21 -33.96 15.90 4.94
C ASN A 21 -33.56 17.27 4.37
N SER A 22 -34.15 17.58 3.23
CA SER A 22 -33.99 18.81 2.47
C SER A 22 -34.56 20.01 3.23
N SER A 23 -33.86 20.51 4.24
CA SER A 23 -34.13 21.81 4.85
C SER A 23 -33.02 22.16 5.83
N GLN A 24 -31.85 22.54 5.31
CA GLN A 24 -30.95 23.56 5.86
C GLN A 24 -29.64 23.54 5.07
N GLU A 25 -29.54 24.46 4.12
CA GLU A 25 -28.24 24.98 3.68
C GLU A 25 -27.50 25.47 4.93
N ASN A 26 -26.44 24.75 5.31
CA ASN A 26 -25.34 25.31 6.08
C ASN A 26 -24.09 25.03 5.26
N ASN A 27 -23.44 26.14 4.90
CA ASN A 27 -22.31 26.23 3.98
C ASN A 27 -20.99 25.86 4.68
N ASP A 28 -20.97 24.76 5.44
CA ASP A 28 -19.76 24.25 6.09
C ASP A 28 -19.29 23.01 5.33
N MET A 29 -18.42 23.25 4.34
CA MET A 29 -17.61 22.20 3.73
C MET A 29 -16.72 21.60 4.82
N THR A 30 -16.73 20.28 4.95
CA THR A 30 -15.89 19.63 5.96
C THR A 30 -14.41 19.77 5.58
N GLU A 31 -13.52 19.69 6.57
CA GLU A 31 -12.07 19.74 6.34
C GLU A 31 -11.60 18.63 5.38
N GLU A 32 -12.24 17.46 5.45
CA GLU A 32 -12.02 16.33 4.54
C GLU A 32 -12.43 16.67 3.09
N GLU A 33 -13.60 17.30 2.90
CA GLU A 33 -14.06 17.72 1.57
C GLU A 33 -13.16 18.82 0.98
N ALA A 34 -12.70 19.75 1.81
CA ALA A 34 -11.77 20.81 1.41
C ALA A 34 -10.38 20.24 1.03
N ASN A 35 -9.87 19.28 1.78
CA ASN A 35 -8.61 18.60 1.51
C ASN A 35 -8.69 17.77 0.22
N LEU A 36 -9.79 17.04 0.01
CA LEU A 36 -10.03 16.29 -1.22
C LEU A 36 -10.08 17.21 -2.44
N LYS A 37 -10.81 18.33 -2.33
CA LYS A 37 -10.88 19.32 -3.40
C LYS A 37 -9.51 19.91 -3.72
N LYS A 38 -8.75 20.29 -2.69
CA LYS A 38 -7.38 20.80 -2.83
C LYS A 38 -6.47 19.80 -3.54
N PHE A 39 -6.55 18.51 -3.20
CA PHE A 39 -5.79 17.46 -3.87
C PHE A 39 -6.19 17.31 -5.36
N LEU A 40 -7.49 17.39 -5.65
CA LEU A 40 -8.01 17.34 -7.02
C LEU A 40 -7.62 18.58 -7.86
N ASP A 41 -7.31 19.71 -7.22
CA ASP A 41 -6.88 20.92 -7.92
C ASP A 41 -5.34 20.98 -8.17
N MET A 42 -4.56 20.06 -7.59
CA MET A 42 -3.09 19.97 -7.78
C MET A 42 -2.69 19.43 -9.17
N SER A 43 -1.48 19.78 -9.62
CA SER A 43 -0.84 19.15 -10.78
C SER A 43 -0.46 17.69 -10.50
N ASP A 44 -0.19 16.90 -11.54
CA ASP A 44 0.23 15.50 -11.36
C ASP A 44 1.56 15.38 -10.59
N GLU A 45 2.50 16.30 -10.81
CA GLU A 45 3.76 16.35 -10.05
C GLU A 45 3.53 16.69 -8.57
N GLU A 46 2.65 17.64 -8.30
CA GLU A 46 2.30 18.04 -6.93
C GLU A 46 1.60 16.90 -6.18
N ARG A 47 0.65 16.22 -6.83
CA ARG A 47 0.00 15.04 -6.26
C ARG A 47 0.99 13.91 -5.99
N LYS A 48 1.92 13.68 -6.91
CA LYS A 48 2.99 12.69 -6.71
C LYS A 48 3.80 13.00 -5.46
N THR A 49 4.29 14.24 -5.32
CA THR A 49 5.07 14.65 -4.13
C THR A 49 4.23 14.60 -2.85
N TYR A 50 2.96 14.97 -2.92
CA TYR A 50 2.03 14.86 -1.79
C TYR A 50 1.91 13.41 -1.30
N MET A 51 1.61 12.47 -2.20
CA MET A 51 1.48 11.04 -1.88
C MET A 51 2.78 10.46 -1.31
N GLU A 52 3.93 10.79 -1.90
CA GLU A 52 5.24 10.32 -1.40
C GLU A 52 5.54 10.82 0.01
N ASN A 53 5.07 12.02 0.39
CA ASN A 53 5.21 12.53 1.74
C ASN A 53 4.25 11.85 2.70
N GLU A 54 3.00 11.63 2.30
CA GLU A 54 2.00 10.91 3.09
C GLU A 54 2.48 9.49 3.42
N TYR A 55 3.03 8.76 2.43
CA TYR A 55 3.60 7.43 2.65
C TYR A 55 4.74 7.42 3.67
N LYS A 56 5.63 8.43 3.62
CA LYS A 56 6.69 8.58 4.62
C LYS A 56 6.11 8.74 6.01
N GLU A 57 5.08 9.57 6.18
CA GLU A 57 4.41 9.79 7.47
C GLU A 57 3.76 8.51 8.00
N ILE A 58 3.08 7.74 7.14
CA ILE A 58 2.49 6.44 7.48
C ILE A 58 3.57 5.46 7.96
N MET A 59 4.74 5.45 7.34
CA MET A 59 5.83 4.53 7.68
C MET A 59 6.59 4.90 8.97
N VAL A 60 6.57 6.17 9.43
CA VAL A 60 7.26 6.62 10.66
C VAL A 60 6.97 5.74 11.90
N PRO A 61 5.71 5.45 12.27
CA PRO A 61 5.41 4.60 13.42
C PRO A 61 5.93 3.17 13.25
N ILE A 62 5.93 2.63 12.03
CA ILE A 62 6.44 1.29 11.72
C ILE A 62 7.96 1.25 11.93
N PHE A 63 8.71 2.21 11.38
CA PHE A 63 10.15 2.31 11.63
C PHE A 63 10.47 2.46 13.13
N SER A 64 9.65 3.22 13.86
CA SER A 64 9.80 3.39 15.30
C SER A 64 9.57 2.08 16.07
N ALA A 65 8.59 1.28 15.67
CA ALA A 65 8.31 -0.03 16.29
C ALA A 65 9.43 -1.06 16.04
N HIS A 66 10.15 -0.93 14.93
CA HIS A 66 11.26 -1.81 14.55
C HIS A 66 12.63 -1.19 14.87
N LYS A 67 12.69 -0.24 15.81
CA LYS A 67 13.94 0.37 16.28
C LYS A 67 14.85 -0.71 16.90
N GLY A 68 15.88 -1.13 16.16
CA GLY A 68 16.79 -2.22 16.53
C GLY A 68 16.78 -3.42 15.57
N TYR A 69 15.97 -3.36 14.51
CA TYR A 69 16.06 -4.27 13.36
C TYR A 69 16.93 -3.63 12.27
N SER A 70 17.59 -4.47 11.46
CA SER A 70 18.05 -4.06 10.15
C SER A 70 16.83 -3.93 9.22
N SER A 71 16.91 -3.07 8.20
CA SER A 71 15.87 -2.93 7.19
C SER A 71 16.46 -2.88 5.80
N ALA A 72 15.70 -3.39 4.83
CA ALA A 72 16.03 -3.28 3.41
C ALA A 72 14.74 -3.09 2.60
N GLU A 73 14.83 -2.25 1.56
CA GLU A 73 13.72 -1.94 0.68
C GLU A 73 13.85 -2.69 -0.65
N PHE A 74 12.73 -3.18 -1.15
CA PHE A 74 12.66 -3.93 -2.41
C PHE A 74 11.49 -3.45 -3.25
N PHE A 75 11.74 -3.38 -4.55
CA PHE A 75 10.70 -3.19 -5.53
C PHE A 75 9.98 -4.52 -5.82
N CYS A 76 8.65 -4.49 -5.76
CA CYS A 76 7.78 -5.61 -6.09
C CYS A 76 7.25 -5.49 -7.52
N PHE A 77 7.51 -6.52 -8.31
CA PHE A 77 7.01 -6.66 -9.67
C PHE A 77 5.66 -7.38 -9.64
N VAL A 78 4.64 -6.74 -10.22
CA VAL A 78 3.32 -7.34 -10.43
C VAL A 78 3.21 -7.76 -11.89
N SER A 79 3.08 -9.06 -12.12
CA SER A 79 3.25 -9.65 -13.47
C SER A 79 1.99 -9.67 -14.32
N ASP A 80 0.81 -9.56 -13.72
CA ASP A 80 -0.45 -9.62 -14.47
C ASP A 80 -1.59 -8.79 -13.86
N THR A 81 -2.67 -8.66 -14.64
CA THR A 81 -3.84 -7.85 -14.29
C THR A 81 -4.64 -8.38 -13.08
N ARG A 82 -4.57 -9.68 -12.78
CA ARG A 82 -5.25 -10.26 -11.62
C ARG A 82 -4.48 -9.91 -10.36
N ASP A 83 -3.17 -10.06 -10.40
CA ASP A 83 -2.29 -9.74 -9.29
C ASP A 83 -2.31 -8.23 -9.00
N ALA A 84 -2.39 -7.38 -10.03
CA ALA A 84 -2.57 -5.93 -9.89
C ALA A 84 -3.86 -5.55 -9.15
N ARG A 85 -4.94 -6.30 -9.36
CA ARG A 85 -6.18 -6.10 -8.60
C ARG A 85 -6.05 -6.55 -7.15
N ASN A 86 -5.30 -7.63 -6.90
CA ASN A 86 -5.07 -8.11 -5.54
C ASN A 86 -4.17 -7.14 -4.76
N SER A 87 -3.16 -6.56 -5.39
CA SER A 87 -2.26 -5.61 -4.76
C SER A 87 -2.95 -4.29 -4.41
N HIS A 88 -4.07 -3.95 -5.04
CA HIS A 88 -4.94 -2.83 -4.63
C HIS A 88 -5.84 -3.15 -3.42
N LEU A 89 -5.78 -4.37 -2.87
CA LEU A 89 -6.50 -4.74 -1.63
C LEU A 89 -5.70 -4.42 -0.37
N VAL A 90 -4.48 -3.90 -0.52
CA VAL A 90 -3.58 -3.53 0.57
C VAL A 90 -3.07 -2.11 0.34
N ASP A 91 -2.88 -1.39 1.43
CA ASP A 91 -2.44 0.00 1.44
C ASP A 91 -1.01 0.13 2.00
N VAL A 92 -0.39 1.30 1.79
CA VAL A 92 0.91 1.60 2.40
C VAL A 92 0.77 1.53 3.92
N GLY A 93 1.73 0.88 4.58
CA GLY A 93 1.72 0.58 6.00
C GLY A 93 1.13 -0.80 6.34
N ASP A 94 0.45 -1.46 5.41
CA ASP A 94 -0.05 -2.81 5.64
C ASP A 94 1.08 -3.83 5.70
N LYS A 95 0.92 -4.80 6.60
CA LYS A 95 1.84 -5.92 6.73
C LYS A 95 1.59 -6.92 5.60
N VAL A 96 2.68 -7.40 5.00
CA VAL A 96 2.66 -8.42 3.96
C VAL A 96 3.50 -9.63 4.37
N GLU A 97 3.15 -10.80 3.83
CA GLU A 97 3.85 -12.05 4.07
C GLU A 97 4.80 -12.36 2.91
N LEU A 98 6.04 -12.74 3.24
CA LEU A 98 7.03 -13.17 2.25
C LEU A 98 7.18 -14.69 2.28
N LYS A 99 7.09 -15.35 1.12
CA LYS A 99 7.25 -16.80 0.97
C LYS A 99 8.28 -17.13 -0.09
N LEU A 100 9.12 -18.13 0.21
CA LEU A 100 10.03 -18.71 -0.77
C LEU A 100 9.30 -19.74 -1.62
N LYS A 101 9.29 -19.57 -2.94
CA LYS A 101 8.72 -20.55 -3.88
C LYS A 101 9.53 -20.57 -5.17
N ASN A 102 10.00 -21.76 -5.57
CA ASN A 102 10.76 -21.97 -6.81
C ASN A 102 11.95 -21.00 -6.99
N ASP A 103 12.68 -20.73 -5.90
CA ASP A 103 13.82 -19.80 -5.88
C ASP A 103 13.46 -18.31 -6.12
N GLU A 104 12.18 -17.96 -5.96
CA GLU A 104 11.64 -16.60 -5.96
C GLU A 104 11.10 -16.25 -4.55
N ILE A 105 11.13 -14.96 -4.21
CA ILE A 105 10.45 -14.47 -3.00
C ILE A 105 9.15 -13.80 -3.43
N ARG A 106 8.05 -14.41 -3.00
CA ARG A 106 6.68 -14.02 -3.33
C ARG A 106 6.07 -13.25 -2.17
N VAL A 107 5.28 -12.25 -2.52
CA VAL A 107 4.59 -11.35 -1.60
C VAL A 107 3.12 -11.69 -1.56
N TYR A 108 2.58 -11.81 -0.36
CA TYR A 108 1.18 -12.10 -0.10
C TYR A 108 0.59 -11.07 0.85
N ALA A 109 -0.70 -10.77 0.69
CA ALA A 109 -1.46 -10.12 1.75
C ALA A 109 -1.58 -11.05 2.97
N ASP A 110 -1.87 -10.48 4.13
CA ASP A 110 -2.10 -11.23 5.38
C ASP A 110 -3.28 -12.22 5.29
N PHE A 111 -4.27 -11.95 4.43
CA PHE A 111 -5.37 -12.87 4.08
C PHE A 111 -5.02 -13.87 2.96
N GLY A 112 -3.75 -13.94 2.53
CA GLY A 112 -3.21 -15.02 1.70
C GLY A 112 -3.32 -14.82 0.19
N ASN A 113 -3.78 -13.67 -0.30
CA ASN A 113 -3.78 -13.37 -1.74
C ASN A 113 -2.37 -13.03 -2.23
N PHE A 114 -1.98 -13.59 -3.37
CA PHE A 114 -0.71 -13.27 -4.02
C PHE A 114 -0.76 -11.85 -4.61
N LEU A 115 0.28 -11.06 -4.32
CA LEU A 115 0.39 -9.67 -4.74
C LEU A 115 1.47 -9.46 -5.81
N GLY A 116 2.57 -10.23 -5.74
CA GLY A 116 3.67 -10.10 -6.69
C GLY A 116 4.95 -10.75 -6.21
N THR A 117 6.04 -10.50 -6.93
CA THR A 117 7.35 -11.08 -6.66
C THR A 117 8.38 -9.98 -6.47
N ILE A 118 9.27 -10.13 -5.49
CA ILE A 118 10.41 -9.23 -5.29
C ILE A 118 11.70 -9.88 -5.78
N CYS A 119 12.54 -9.09 -6.44
CA CYS A 119 13.88 -9.50 -6.83
C CYS A 119 14.87 -9.14 -5.72
N VAL A 120 15.29 -10.14 -4.95
CA VAL A 120 16.26 -9.95 -3.87
C VAL A 120 17.61 -10.56 -4.30
N PRO A 121 18.73 -9.81 -4.23
CA PRO A 121 20.06 -10.36 -4.52
C PRO A 121 20.33 -11.60 -3.67
N LYS A 122 20.89 -12.67 -4.26
CA LYS A 122 21.15 -13.93 -3.53
C LYS A 122 22.11 -13.78 -2.35
N THR A 123 22.89 -12.70 -2.33
CA THR A 123 23.78 -12.30 -1.23
C THR A 123 23.04 -11.62 -0.08
N SER A 124 21.77 -11.22 -0.25
CA SER A 124 20.98 -10.57 0.79
C SER A 124 20.72 -11.52 1.97
N PRO A 125 20.82 -11.04 3.21
CA PRO A 125 20.51 -11.84 4.40
C PRO A 125 19.07 -12.37 4.43
N ILE A 126 18.15 -11.73 3.71
CA ILE A 126 16.73 -12.11 3.66
C ILE A 126 16.52 -13.54 3.15
N TRP A 127 17.32 -14.00 2.19
CA TRP A 127 17.23 -15.39 1.72
C TRP A 127 17.48 -16.40 2.83
N ALA A 128 18.43 -16.11 3.71
CA ALA A 128 18.73 -16.97 4.85
C ALA A 128 17.64 -16.89 5.92
N GLN A 129 17.06 -15.71 6.15
CA GLN A 129 15.96 -15.52 7.10
C GLN A 129 14.71 -16.29 6.68
N LEU A 130 14.32 -16.19 5.40
CA LEU A 130 13.16 -16.91 4.86
C LEU A 130 13.34 -18.43 4.90
N LYS A 131 14.52 -18.94 4.55
CA LYS A 131 14.80 -20.40 4.59
C LYS A 131 14.74 -20.98 6.00
N LYS A 132 15.02 -20.17 7.00
CA LYS A 132 15.05 -20.58 8.41
C LYS A 132 13.72 -20.32 9.13
N ASN A 133 12.71 -19.78 8.44
CA ASN A 133 11.45 -19.31 9.01
C ASN A 133 11.68 -18.40 10.23
N CYS A 134 12.64 -17.49 10.13
CA CYS A 134 12.95 -16.52 11.18
C CYS A 134 11.95 -15.36 11.20
N ASP A 135 11.96 -14.61 12.31
CA ASP A 135 11.24 -13.35 12.45
C ASP A 135 11.71 -12.33 11.40
N LEU A 136 10.84 -12.10 10.43
CA LEU A 136 10.94 -11.01 9.46
C LEU A 136 9.55 -10.37 9.35
N ASP A 137 9.53 -9.05 9.37
CA ASP A 137 8.31 -8.28 9.18
C ASP A 137 8.45 -7.46 7.90
N ALA A 138 7.51 -7.59 6.99
CA ALA A 138 7.51 -6.88 5.73
C ALA A 138 6.26 -6.02 5.62
N TYR A 139 6.41 -4.80 5.10
CA TYR A 139 5.33 -3.84 4.95
C TYR A 139 5.39 -3.20 3.58
N LEU A 140 4.22 -2.93 2.99
CA LEU A 140 4.13 -2.11 1.79
C LEU A 140 4.54 -0.68 2.17
N SER A 141 5.65 -0.18 1.63
CA SER A 141 6.24 1.11 2.04
C SER A 141 6.05 2.24 1.05
N GLY A 142 5.67 1.92 -0.18
CA GLY A 142 5.46 2.91 -1.23
C GLY A 142 4.70 2.34 -2.41
N ARG A 143 4.09 3.21 -3.20
CA ARG A 143 3.35 2.85 -4.40
C ARG A 143 3.51 3.92 -5.47
N SER A 144 3.60 3.51 -6.73
CA SER A 144 3.65 4.47 -7.83
C SER A 144 2.31 5.21 -7.99
N TYR A 145 2.35 6.55 -8.05
CA TYR A 145 1.16 7.36 -8.38
C TYR A 145 0.51 6.91 -9.71
N ASN A 146 1.32 6.53 -10.70
CA ASN A 146 0.83 6.07 -12.00
C ASN A 146 0.11 4.72 -11.93
N ALA A 147 0.47 3.86 -10.96
CA ALA A 147 -0.22 2.60 -10.72
C ALA A 147 -1.61 2.84 -10.13
N LEU A 148 -1.73 3.78 -9.19
CA LEU A 148 -3.02 4.18 -8.63
C LEU A 148 -4.00 4.73 -9.69
N ALA A 149 -3.47 5.40 -10.72
CA ALA A 149 -4.28 5.93 -11.81
C ALA A 149 -4.80 4.85 -12.79
N LYS A 150 -4.27 3.62 -12.75
CA LYS A 150 -4.57 2.55 -13.71
C LYS A 150 -5.00 1.26 -13.02
N GLU A 151 -6.27 0.89 -13.13
CA GLU A 151 -6.86 -0.27 -12.43
C GLU A 151 -6.21 -1.65 -12.70
N ASN A 152 -5.37 -1.81 -13.73
CA ASN A 152 -4.79 -3.11 -14.10
C ASN A 152 -3.25 -3.07 -14.24
N GLU A 153 -2.59 -2.01 -13.81
CA GLU A 153 -1.14 -1.90 -13.76
C GLU A 153 -0.73 -1.52 -12.35
N ASP A 154 0.19 -2.28 -11.75
CA ASP A 154 0.64 -1.95 -10.40
C ASP A 154 2.12 -2.27 -10.16
N SER A 155 2.72 -1.51 -9.27
CA SER A 155 4.04 -1.76 -8.70
C SER A 155 4.17 -1.01 -7.38
N PHE A 156 4.83 -1.65 -6.43
CA PHE A 156 4.95 -1.14 -5.07
C PHE A 156 6.29 -1.49 -4.45
N GLU A 157 6.65 -0.73 -3.44
CA GLU A 157 7.85 -0.91 -2.63
C GLU A 157 7.49 -1.62 -1.34
N ILE A 158 8.42 -2.47 -0.87
CA ILE A 158 8.28 -3.20 0.38
C ILE A 158 9.51 -2.95 1.21
N THR A 159 9.30 -2.54 2.46
CA THR A 159 10.36 -2.51 3.47
C THR A 159 10.30 -3.79 4.28
N VAL A 160 11.42 -4.50 4.35
CA VAL A 160 11.60 -5.75 5.13
C VAL A 160 12.50 -5.47 6.31
N PHE A 161 11.99 -5.69 7.51
CA PHE A 161 12.71 -5.63 8.78
C PHE A 161 13.18 -7.01 9.20
N TYR A 162 14.44 -7.14 9.56
CA TYR A 162 15.05 -8.42 9.96
C TYR A 162 16.14 -8.24 11.01
N LYS A 163 16.37 -9.27 11.82
CA LYS A 163 17.51 -9.30 12.76
C LYS A 163 18.64 -10.15 12.19
N GLU A 164 19.79 -9.53 12.00
CA GLU A 164 21.03 -10.28 11.77
C GLU A 164 21.42 -10.95 13.10
N ARG A 165 21.56 -12.28 13.11
CA ARG A 165 22.17 -12.94 14.26
C ARG A 165 23.67 -12.69 14.20
N SER A 166 24.20 -12.11 15.28
CA SER A 166 25.62 -12.10 15.62
C SER A 166 26.17 -13.49 15.85
#